data_AF-A0A435JA67-F1
#
_entry.id   AF-A0A435JA67-F1
#
_cell.length_a   1.000
_cell.length_b   1.000
_cell.length_c   1.000
_cell.angle_alpha   90.00
_cell.angle_beta   90.00
_cell.angle_gamma   90.00
#
_symmetry.space_group_name_H-M   'P 1'
#
loop_
_entity.id
_entity.type
_entity.pdbx_description
1 polymer ?
#
loop_
_entity_poly.entity_id
_entity_poly.type
_entity_poly.pdbx_seq_one_letter_code
_entity_poly.pdbx_strand_id
1 'polypeptide(L)' 'MQFIPHSIVQRKAPAMSYKSIIVNLAIDAPPAPIVKLGIELAERFGARLIGLAAADVPPLVATGDGMVY' A
#
# COMPACT_ATOMS: atom_id res chain seq x y z
N MET A 1 -8.40 -28.59 -44.35
CA MET A 1 -7.73 -28.34 -43.04
C MET A 1 -7.49 -26.84 -42.91
N GLN A 2 -8.27 -26.13 -42.09
CA GLN A 2 -8.03 -24.71 -41.81
C GLN A 2 -7.12 -24.60 -40.59
N PHE A 3 -5.99 -23.91 -40.75
CA PHE A 3 -5.03 -23.62 -39.71
C PHE A 3 -5.48 -22.34 -38.99
N ILE A 4 -5.90 -22.43 -37.73
CA ILE A 4 -6.28 -21.28 -36.90
C ILE A 4 -5.05 -20.88 -36.09
N PRO A 5 -4.46 -19.69 -36.29
CA PRO A 5 -3.28 -19.29 -35.53
C PRO A 5 -3.68 -18.97 -34.08
N HIS A 6 -3.02 -19.64 -33.14
CA HIS A 6 -3.06 -19.32 -31.72
C HIS A 6 -2.22 -18.06 -31.46
N SER A 7 -2.75 -16.90 -31.77
CA SER A 7 -2.26 -15.65 -31.18
C SER A 7 -3.27 -15.20 -30.13
N ILE A 8 -3.29 -15.92 -29.00
CA ILE A 8 -3.81 -15.34 -27.77
C ILE A 8 -2.89 -14.17 -27.46
N VAL A 9 -3.39 -12.95 -27.72
CA VAL A 9 -2.79 -11.71 -27.23
C VAL A 9 -2.57 -11.92 -25.73
N GLN A 10 -1.31 -12.06 -25.33
CA GLN A 10 -0.89 -12.07 -23.93
C GLN A 10 -1.30 -10.71 -23.37
N ARG A 11 -2.48 -10.63 -22.75
CA ARG A 11 -2.82 -9.49 -21.90
C ARG A 11 -1.85 -9.56 -20.75
N LYS A 12 -0.82 -8.70 -20.76
CA LYS A 12 0.02 -8.44 -19.60
C LYS A 12 -0.94 -8.16 -18.45
N ALA A 13 -0.96 -9.03 -17.44
CA ALA A 13 -1.69 -8.77 -16.22
C ALA A 13 -1.27 -7.36 -15.75
N PRO A 14 -2.20 -6.49 -15.31
CA PRO A 14 -1.81 -5.20 -14.77
C PRO A 14 -0.72 -5.46 -13.75
N ALA A 15 0.37 -4.70 -13.81
CA ALA A 15 1.40 -4.79 -12.78
C ALA A 15 0.68 -4.53 -11.44
N MET A 16 0.46 -5.57 -10.66
CA MET A 16 -0.25 -5.49 -9.39
C MET A 16 0.67 -4.77 -8.41
N SER A 17 0.69 -3.45 -8.48
CA SER A 17 1.40 -2.59 -7.54
C SER A 17 0.61 -2.61 -6.24
N TYR A 18 1.01 -3.50 -5.33
CA TYR A 18 0.50 -3.48 -3.98
C TYR A 18 1.01 -2.21 -3.30
N LYS A 19 0.11 -1.26 -3.05
CA LYS A 19 0.43 -0.01 -2.35
C LYS A 19 -0.11 -0.10 -0.94
N SER A 20 0.70 0.33 0.02
CA SER A 20 0.32 0.33 1.42
C SER A 20 0.61 1.67 2.07
N ILE A 21 -0.16 2.00 3.09
CA ILE A 21 0.05 3.15 3.98
C ILE A 21 0.24 2.62 5.39
N ILE A 22 1.21 3.22 6.09
CA ILE A 22 1.46 3.01 7.51
C ILE A 22 1.45 4.38 8.17
N VAL A 23 0.83 4.48 9.35
CA VAL A 23 0.79 5.71 10.13
C VAL A 23 1.35 5.45 11.53
N ASN A 24 2.11 6.42 12.05
CA ASN A 24 2.56 6.41 13.44
C ASN A 24 1.45 7.00 14.32
N LEU A 25 0.99 6.21 15.30
CA LEU A 25 0.07 6.64 16.34
C LEU A 25 0.82 7.34 17.45
N ALA A 26 0.37 8.55 17.80
CA ALA A 26 0.71 9.16 19.07
C ALA A 26 -0.03 8.42 20.19
N ILE A 27 0.70 7.77 21.10
CA ILE A 27 0.11 6.99 22.19
C ILE A 27 -0.61 7.86 23.22
N ASP A 28 -0.17 9.11 23.37
CA ASP A 28 -0.71 10.08 24.32
C ASP A 28 -1.84 10.94 23.75
N ALA A 29 -2.27 10.65 22.51
CA ALA A 29 -3.32 11.40 21.83
C ALA A 29 -4.40 10.46 21.26
N PRO A 30 -5.63 10.97 21.03
CA PRO A 30 -6.66 10.19 20.38
C PRO A 30 -6.21 9.68 18.99
N PRO A 31 -6.37 8.38 18.67
CA PRO A 31 -5.89 7.82 17.39
C PRO A 31 -6.79 8.20 16.20
N ALA A 32 -8.02 8.67 16.44
CA ALA A 32 -9.00 8.90 15.40
C ALA A 32 -8.57 9.86 14.27
N PRO A 33 -7.93 11.02 14.54
CA PRO A 33 -7.53 11.95 13.48
C PRO A 33 -6.50 11.37 12.51
N ILE A 34 -5.48 10.67 13.03
CA ILE A 34 -4.40 10.12 12.20
C ILE A 34 -4.87 8.87 11.42
N VAL A 35 -5.76 8.07 12.01
CA VAL A 35 -6.39 6.94 11.30
C VAL A 35 -7.27 7.44 10.15
N LYS A 36 -8.05 8.50 10.38
CA LYS A 36 -8.89 9.10 9.34
C LYS A 36 -8.05 9.60 8.15
N LEU A 37 -6.95 10.30 8.43
CA LEU A 37 -6.01 10.73 7.39
C LEU A 37 -5.45 9.52 6.62
N GLY A 38 -5.05 8.45 7.32
CA GLY A 38 -4.53 7.23 6.69
C GLY A 38 -5.55 6.57 5.74
N ILE A 39 -6.83 6.54 6.12
CA ILE A 39 -7.92 6.03 5.28
C ILE A 39 -8.09 6.88 4.02
N GLU A 40 -8.18 8.20 4.15
CA GLU A 40 -8.37 9.11 3.02
C GLU A 40 -7.21 9.02 2.01
N LEU A 41 -5.97 8.89 2.50
CA LEU A 41 -4.81 8.67 1.63
C LEU A 41 -4.86 7.30 0.96
N ALA A 42 -5.29 6.25 1.67
CA ALA A 42 -5.36 4.90 1.12
C ALA A 42 -6.35 4.84 -0.04
N GLU A 43 -7.52 5.45 0.13
CA GLU A 43 -8.53 5.59 -0.93
C GLU A 43 -7.98 6.38 -2.12
N ARG A 44 -7.38 7.54 -1.87
CA ARG A 44 -6.85 8.42 -2.94
C ARG A 44 -5.80 7.74 -3.81
N PHE A 45 -4.97 6.87 -3.22
CA PHE A 45 -3.85 6.23 -3.93
C PHE A 45 -4.13 4.80 -4.38
N GLY A 46 -5.32 4.26 -4.09
CA GLY A 46 -5.64 2.85 -4.32
C GLY A 46 -4.73 1.93 -3.50
N ALA A 47 -4.41 2.34 -2.28
CA ALA A 47 -3.55 1.64 -1.34
C ALA A 47 -4.36 0.95 -0.23
N ARG A 48 -3.68 0.15 0.57
CA ARG A 48 -4.23 -0.51 1.77
C ARG A 48 -3.62 0.13 3.01
N LEU A 49 -4.43 0.55 3.97
CA LEU A 49 -3.93 0.93 5.30
C LEU A 49 -3.59 -0.38 6.05
N ILE A 50 -2.31 -0.63 6.34
CA ILE A 50 -1.85 -1.95 6.85
C ILE A 50 -1.19 -1.92 8.22
N GLY A 51 -0.97 -0.75 8.84
CA GLY A 51 -0.23 -0.71 10.11
C GLY A 51 -0.39 0.58 10.89
N LEU A 52 -0.42 0.40 12.22
CA LEU A 52 -0.38 1.44 13.24
C LEU A 52 0.92 1.22 14.02
N ALA A 53 1.90 2.11 13.89
CA ALA A 53 3.15 2.04 14.67
C ALA A 53 3.01 2.88 15.95
N ALA A 54 3.45 2.37 17.10
CA ALA A 54 3.43 3.13 18.36
C ALA A 54 4.48 4.27 18.36
N ALA A 55 4.23 5.34 19.11
CA ALA A 55 5.03 6.57 19.09
C ALA A 55 6.52 6.41 19.43
N ASP A 56 6.89 5.45 20.28
CA ASP A 56 8.29 5.19 20.69
C ASP A 56 9.07 4.35 19.67
N VAL A 57 8.48 4.07 18.52
CA VAL A 57 9.08 3.34 17.41
C VAL A 57 9.49 4.42 16.38
N PRO A 58 10.79 4.68 16.17
CA PRO A 58 11.33 5.37 15.01
C PRO A 58 10.48 5.20 13.75
N PRO A 59 10.17 6.30 13.04
CA PRO A 59 9.29 6.26 11.89
C PRO A 59 9.78 5.23 10.88
N LEU A 60 8.88 4.35 10.45
CA LEU A 60 9.20 3.39 9.41
C LEU A 60 9.50 4.15 8.11
N VAL A 61 10.70 3.96 7.57
CA VAL A 61 11.14 4.57 6.32
C VAL A 61 10.92 3.59 5.18
N ALA A 62 10.18 4.01 4.15
CA ALA A 62 10.04 3.24 2.93
C ALA A 62 11.29 3.41 2.04
N THR A 63 11.96 2.31 1.72
CA THR A 63 13.09 2.25 0.78
C THR A 63 12.71 1.42 -0.44
N GLY A 64 13.59 1.40 -1.46
CA GLY A 64 13.40 0.54 -2.64
C GLY A 64 13.37 -0.96 -2.31
N ASP A 65 13.97 -1.36 -1.18
CA ASP A 65 14.08 -2.76 -0.75
C ASP A 65 13.01 -3.15 0.30
N GLY A 66 12.19 -2.20 0.75
CA GLY A 66 11.14 -2.41 1.75
C GLY A 66 11.16 -1.39 2.88
N MET A 67 10.47 -1.71 3.97
CA MET A 67 10.37 -0.84 5.15
C MET A 67 11.55 -1.08 6.09
N VAL A 68 12.24 0.00 6.49
CA VAL A 68 13.31 -0.03 7.50
C VAL A 68 12.91 0.81 8.72
N TYR A 69 13.59 0.56 9.84
CA TYR A 69 13.41 1.25 11.11
C TYR A 69 14.65 2.10 11.43
#